data_AF-A0A3M1L212-F1
#
_entry.id   AF-A0A3M1L212-F1
#
_cell.length_a   1.000
_cell.length_b   1.000
_cell.length_c   1.000
_cell.angle_alpha   90.00
_cell.angle_beta   90.00
_cell.angle_gamma   90.00
#
_symmetry.space_group_name_H-M   'P 1'
#
loop_
_entity.id
_entity.type
_entity.pdbx_description
1 polymer ?
#
loop_
_entity_poly.entity_id
_entity_poly.type
_entity_poly.pdbx_seq_one_letter_code
_entity_poly.pdbx_strand_id
1 'polypeptide(L)'
;MTPKQFLAQTLLLTLALFGLLFWLQSLPALQGMGSMTWYSLGLFFALTLAMYFLARPALADSSRFVPVFMGFVFGKMAISVLLIVLYVKLVHPPNRLFLLPFFLNYLAYTIFETAFLMKMARRNPPET
;
A
#
# COMPACT_ATOMS: atom_id res chain seq x y z
N MET A 1 9.50 10.81 -11.98
CA MET A 1 8.11 11.35 -12.09
C MET A 1 8.04 12.64 -11.30
N THR A 2 7.19 13.59 -11.68
CA THR A 2 6.98 14.78 -10.83
C THR A 2 6.13 14.41 -9.61
N PRO A 3 6.25 15.13 -8.48
CA PRO A 3 5.42 14.89 -7.29
C PRO A 3 3.93 14.91 -7.57
N LYS A 4 3.50 15.79 -8.49
CA LYS A 4 2.11 15.88 -8.93
C LYS A 4 1.63 14.62 -9.65
N GLN A 5 2.47 14.03 -10.51
CA GLN A 5 2.14 12.79 -11.23
C GLN A 5 2.05 11.60 -10.27
N PHE A 6 2.97 11.49 -9.30
CA PHE A 6 2.92 10.44 -8.30
C PHE A 6 1.63 10.55 -7.47
N LEU A 7 1.35 11.74 -6.92
CA LEU A 7 0.16 11.96 -6.11
C LEU A 7 -1.13 11.69 -6.90
N ALA A 8 -1.21 12.12 -8.15
CA ALA A 8 -2.36 11.85 -9.01
C ALA A 8 -2.57 10.35 -9.26
N GLN A 9 -1.50 9.58 -9.48
CA GLN A 9 -1.60 8.12 -9.68
C GLN A 9 -1.98 7.39 -8.39
N THR A 10 -1.40 7.78 -7.25
CA THR A 10 -1.75 7.23 -5.94
C THR A 10 -3.20 7.53 -5.58
N LEU A 11 -3.68 8.75 -5.83
CA LEU A 11 -5.08 9.12 -5.64
C LEU A 11 -6.00 8.35 -6.57
N LEU A 12 -5.66 8.22 -7.86
CA LEU A 12 -6.44 7.46 -8.83
C LEU A 12 -6.55 5.99 -8.44
N LEU A 13 -5.43 5.36 -8.03
CA LEU A 13 -5.44 3.99 -7.51
C LEU A 13 -6.33 3.87 -6.28
N THR A 14 -6.23 4.82 -5.35
CA THR A 14 -7.02 4.83 -4.11
C THR A 14 -8.50 4.97 -4.39
N LEU A 15 -8.89 5.86 -5.32
CA LEU A 15 -10.28 6.03 -5.75
C LEU A 15 -10.81 4.80 -6.49
N ALA A 16 -9.99 4.17 -7.33
CA ALA A 16 -10.36 2.93 -8.01
C ALA A 16 -10.58 1.78 -7.02
N LEU A 17 -9.67 1.62 -6.05
CA LEU A 17 -9.82 0.64 -4.98
C LEU A 17 -11.02 0.95 -4.08
N PHE A 18 -11.24 2.22 -3.74
CA PHE A 18 -12.42 2.64 -2.98
C PHE A 18 -13.71 2.24 -3.69
N GLY A 19 -13.85 2.56 -4.98
CA GLY A 19 -15.02 2.19 -5.79
C GLY A 19 -15.20 0.68 -5.90
N LEU A 20 -14.11 -0.05 -6.15
CA LEU A 20 -14.12 -1.51 -6.24
C LEU A 20 -14.55 -2.15 -4.91
N LEU A 21 -13.96 -1.73 -3.79
CA LEU A 21 -14.26 -2.25 -2.47
C LEU A 21 -15.67 -1.90 -2.01
N PHE A 22 -16.14 -0.70 -2.33
CA PHE A 22 -17.52 -0.28 -2.10
C PHE A 22 -18.51 -1.15 -2.88
N TRP A 23 -18.21 -1.40 -4.16
CA TRP A 23 -19.01 -2.29 -4.99
C TRP A 23 -18.99 -3.73 -4.47
N LEU A 24 -17.82 -4.27 -4.06
CA LEU A 24 -17.72 -5.60 -3.49
C LEU A 24 -18.52 -5.73 -2.18
N GLN A 25 -18.51 -4.72 -1.31
CA GLN A 25 -19.31 -4.73 -0.08
C GLN A 25 -20.83 -4.71 -0.33
N SER A 26 -21.28 -4.22 -1.49
CA SER A 26 -22.70 -4.26 -1.85
C SER A 26 -23.21 -5.68 -2.13
N LEU A 27 -22.31 -6.64 -2.40
CA LEU A 27 -22.67 -8.03 -2.66
C LEU A 27 -22.99 -8.75 -1.34
N PRO A 28 -24.15 -9.44 -1.23
CA PRO A 28 -24.56 -10.13 0.01
C PRO A 28 -23.52 -11.12 0.56
N ALA A 29 -22.79 -11.79 -0.33
CA ALA A 29 -21.75 -12.75 0.04
C ALA A 29 -20.50 -12.10 0.69
N LEU A 30 -20.30 -10.79 0.50
CA LEU A 30 -19.09 -10.06 0.92
C LEU A 30 -19.38 -8.96 1.95
N GLN A 31 -20.60 -8.89 2.49
CA GLN A 31 -20.95 -7.95 3.56
C GLN A 31 -20.09 -8.14 4.83
N GLY A 32 -19.46 -9.31 4.99
CA GLY A 32 -18.50 -9.60 6.06
C GLY A 32 -17.14 -8.91 5.93
N MET A 33 -16.88 -8.14 4.87
CA MET A 33 -15.60 -7.43 4.68
C MET A 33 -15.30 -6.40 5.79
N GLY A 34 -16.31 -5.99 6.57
CA GLY A 34 -16.14 -5.25 7.81
C GLY A 34 -15.42 -3.90 7.68
N SER A 35 -15.07 -3.31 8.82
CA SER A 35 -14.36 -2.02 8.90
C SER A 35 -12.88 -2.12 8.50
N MET A 36 -12.30 -3.33 8.42
CA MET A 36 -10.90 -3.55 8.01
C MET A 36 -10.62 -2.99 6.62
N THR A 37 -11.60 -3.05 5.70
CA THR A 37 -11.50 -2.49 4.35
C THR A 37 -11.00 -1.04 4.37
N TRP A 38 -11.61 -0.21 5.20
CA TRP A 38 -11.33 1.22 5.25
C TRP A 38 -10.04 1.52 6.02
N TYR A 39 -9.77 0.79 7.11
CA TYR A 39 -8.50 0.92 7.83
C TYR A 39 -7.29 0.52 6.98
N SER A 40 -7.39 -0.59 6.25
CA SER A 40 -6.32 -1.06 5.37
C SER A 40 -6.10 -0.12 4.17
N LEU A 41 -7.17 0.39 3.55
CA LEU A 41 -7.08 1.37 2.46
C LEU A 41 -6.34 2.63 2.93
N GLY A 42 -6.75 3.20 4.07
CA GLY A 42 -6.12 4.39 4.65
C GLY A 42 -4.65 4.14 5.03
N LEU A 43 -4.37 2.98 5.66
CA LEU A 43 -3.00 2.61 6.04
C LEU A 43 -2.09 2.49 4.82
N PHE A 44 -2.47 1.72 3.80
CA PHE A 44 -1.62 1.52 2.63
C PHE A 44 -1.47 2.79 1.79
N PHE A 45 -2.49 3.65 1.73
CA PHE A 45 -2.36 4.98 1.17
C PHE A 45 -1.30 5.82 1.91
N ALA A 46 -1.39 5.88 3.24
CA ALA A 46 -0.44 6.64 4.07
C ALA A 46 0.99 6.08 3.96
N LEU A 47 1.14 4.75 3.98
CA LEU A 47 2.41 4.07 3.79
C LEU A 47 3.00 4.38 2.42
N THR A 48 2.23 4.29 1.34
CA THR A 48 2.69 4.61 -0.02
C THR A 48 3.15 6.07 -0.12
N LEU A 49 2.46 6.99 0.56
CA LEU A 49 2.86 8.39 0.62
C LEU A 49 4.16 8.58 1.42
N ALA A 50 4.28 7.93 2.57
CA ALA A 50 5.50 7.96 3.39
C ALA A 50 6.70 7.40 2.63
N MET A 51 6.54 6.28 1.93
CA MET A 51 7.55 5.70 1.03
C MET A 51 8.04 6.73 0.04
N TYR A 52 7.13 7.44 -0.63
CA TYR A 52 7.51 8.43 -1.63
C TYR A 52 8.35 9.56 -1.05
N PHE A 53 7.94 10.10 0.10
CA PHE A 53 8.69 11.18 0.75
C PHE A 53 10.05 10.71 1.30
N LEU A 54 10.14 9.50 1.84
CA LEU A 54 11.38 8.93 2.35
C LEU A 54 12.34 8.50 1.24
N ALA A 55 11.82 7.98 0.13
CA ALA A 55 12.61 7.55 -1.01
C ALA A 55 13.08 8.73 -1.87
N ARG A 56 12.40 9.89 -1.82
CA ARG A 56 12.69 11.04 -2.68
C ARG A 56 14.10 11.64 -2.48
N PRO A 57 14.61 11.87 -1.25
CA PRO A 57 16.00 12.26 -1.04
C PRO A 57 17.00 11.21 -1.52
N ALA A 58 16.65 9.92 -1.38
CA ALA A 58 17.48 8.81 -1.81
C ALA A 58 17.54 8.65 -3.35
N LEU A 59 16.72 9.37 -4.12
CA LEU A 59 16.85 9.40 -5.58
C LEU A 59 18.10 10.13 -6.06
N ALA A 60 18.70 10.98 -5.22
CA ALA A 60 19.94 11.67 -5.55
C ALA A 60 21.17 10.75 -5.42
N ASP A 61 21.06 9.65 -4.68
CA ASP A 61 22.15 8.70 -4.42
C ASP A 61 21.63 7.27 -4.60
N SER A 62 21.89 6.70 -5.78
CA SER A 62 21.41 5.38 -6.19
C SER A 62 21.82 4.27 -5.21
N SER A 63 22.95 4.42 -4.51
CA SER A 63 23.45 3.47 -3.52
C SER A 63 22.55 3.36 -2.27
N ARG A 64 21.87 4.45 -1.90
CA ARG A 64 20.98 4.52 -0.73
C ARG A 64 19.52 4.20 -1.06
N PHE A 65 19.15 4.29 -2.32
CA PHE A 65 17.77 4.09 -2.77
C PHE A 65 17.26 2.67 -2.48
N VAL A 66 18.02 1.64 -2.87
CA VAL A 66 17.61 0.24 -2.71
C VAL A 66 17.49 -0.14 -1.22
N PRO A 67 18.46 0.17 -0.33
CA PRO A 67 18.33 -0.11 1.10
C PRO A 67 17.14 0.59 1.76
N VAL A 68 16.89 1.87 1.44
CA VAL A 68 15.77 2.64 2.00
C VAL A 68 14.43 2.02 1.57
N PHE A 69 14.31 1.64 0.29
CA PHE A 69 13.11 0.99 -0.20
C PHE A 69 12.88 -0.39 0.42
N MET A 70 13.92 -1.22 0.50
CA MET A 70 13.83 -2.52 1.16
C MET A 70 13.40 -2.38 2.62
N GLY A 71 14.01 -1.45 3.36
CA GLY A 71 13.61 -1.15 4.73
C GLY A 71 12.14 -0.75 4.84
N PHE A 72 11.64 0.02 3.87
CA PHE A 72 10.22 0.38 3.80
C PHE A 72 9.31 -0.84 3.55
N VAL A 73 9.68 -1.73 2.62
CA VAL A 73 8.93 -2.97 2.34
C VAL A 73 8.86 -3.85 3.59
N PHE A 74 9.97 -4.04 4.30
CA PHE A 74 10.00 -4.78 5.56
C PHE A 74 9.15 -4.11 6.65
N GLY A 75 9.26 -2.78 6.80
CA GLY A 75 8.45 -2.03 7.75
C GLY A 75 6.95 -2.17 7.47
N LYS A 76 6.53 -2.06 6.20
CA LYS A 76 5.15 -2.26 5.76
C LYS A 76 4.65 -3.66 6.08
N MET A 77 5.47 -4.71 5.91
CA MET A 77 5.11 -6.07 6.30
C MET A 77 4.89 -6.19 7.81
N ALA A 78 5.75 -5.59 8.63
CA ALA A 78 5.61 -5.61 10.08
C ALA A 78 4.34 -4.87 10.54
N ILE A 79 4.08 -3.68 9.99
CA ILE A 79 2.88 -2.87 10.27
C ILE A 79 1.62 -3.62 9.81
N SER A 80 1.69 -4.32 8.67
CA SER A 80 0.61 -5.14 8.15
C SER A 80 0.21 -6.26 9.12
N VAL A 81 1.19 -7.00 9.64
CA VAL A 81 0.94 -8.03 10.66
C VAL A 81 0.36 -7.42 11.93
N LEU A 82 0.94 -6.30 12.40
CA LEU A 82 0.46 -5.59 13.57
C LEU A 82 -1.00 -5.14 13.41
N LEU A 83 -1.38 -4.60 12.25
CA LEU A 83 -2.74 -4.17 11.97
C LEU A 83 -3.73 -5.35 12.05
N ILE A 84 -3.39 -6.49 11.44
CA ILE A 84 -4.25 -7.69 11.48
C ILE A 84 -4.43 -8.16 12.94
N VAL A 85 -3.33 -8.29 13.69
CA VAL A 85 -3.38 -8.75 15.10
C VAL A 85 -4.21 -7.79 15.95
N LEU A 86 -4.00 -6.48 15.79
CA LEU A 86 -4.73 -5.46 16.54
C LEU A 86 -6.23 -5.49 16.18
N TYR A 87 -6.56 -5.63 14.90
CA TYR A 87 -7.95 -5.72 14.45
C TYR A 87 -8.66 -6.95 15.02
N VAL A 88 -8.02 -8.12 14.99
CA VAL A 88 -8.59 -9.35 15.56
C VAL A 88 -8.82 -9.22 17.06
N LYS A 89 -7.88 -8.62 17.80
CA LYS A 89 -7.99 -8.44 19.26
C LYS A 89 -9.00 -7.38 19.69
N LEU A 90 -9.22 -6.33 18.90
CA LEU A 90 -10.12 -5.23 19.27
C LEU A 90 -11.54 -5.45 18.76
N VAL A 91 -11.68 -5.89 17.51
CA VAL A 91 -12.98 -5.92 16.81
C VAL A 91 -13.62 -7.30 16.87
N HIS A 92 -12.85 -8.36 17.14
CA HIS A 92 -13.34 -9.75 17.18
C HIS A 92 -14.23 -10.10 15.96
N PRO A 93 -13.68 -10.01 14.72
CA PRO A 93 -14.48 -10.20 13.53
C PRO A 93 -15.11 -11.61 13.50
N PRO A 94 -16.40 -11.73 13.15
CA PRO A 94 -17.13 -12.99 13.24
C PRO A 94 -16.69 -14.03 12.19
N ASN A 95 -16.02 -13.60 11.14
CA ASN A 95 -15.48 -14.46 10.08
C ASN A 95 -14.15 -13.90 9.57
N ARG A 96 -13.47 -14.65 8.71
CA ARG A 96 -12.16 -14.27 8.15
C ARG A 96 -12.26 -13.43 6.87
N LEU A 97 -13.46 -13.00 6.45
CA LEU A 97 -13.66 -12.26 5.20
C LEU A 97 -13.00 -10.88 5.23
N PHE A 98 -12.73 -10.31 6.41
CA PHE A 98 -11.99 -9.05 6.56
C PHE A 98 -10.55 -9.10 6.02
N LEU A 99 -9.97 -10.30 5.86
CA LEU A 99 -8.63 -10.47 5.27
C LEU A 99 -8.63 -10.23 3.76
N LEU A 100 -9.74 -10.54 3.06
CA LEU A 100 -9.83 -10.38 1.61
C LEU A 100 -9.60 -8.94 1.14
N PRO A 101 -10.32 -7.91 1.65
CA PRO A 101 -10.06 -6.53 1.27
C PRO A 101 -8.69 -6.04 1.73
N PHE A 102 -8.18 -6.55 2.86
CA PHE A 102 -6.82 -6.26 3.31
C PHE A 102 -5.77 -6.74 2.30
N PHE A 103 -5.85 -7.99 1.85
CA PHE A 103 -4.93 -8.55 0.86
C PHE A 103 -5.05 -7.86 -0.50
N LEU A 104 -6.27 -7.50 -0.91
CA LEU A 104 -6.50 -6.76 -2.15
C LEU A 104 -5.79 -5.40 -2.12
N ASN A 105 -5.97 -4.63 -1.04
CA ASN A 105 -5.27 -3.37 -0.85
C ASN A 105 -3.76 -3.58 -0.79
N TYR A 106 -3.30 -4.52 0.04
CA TYR A 106 -1.88 -4.84 0.18
C TYR A 106 -1.23 -5.12 -1.19
N LEU A 107 -1.85 -5.98 -2.00
CA LEU A 107 -1.31 -6.37 -3.30
C LEU A 107 -1.33 -5.22 -4.29
N ALA A 108 -2.44 -4.49 -4.39
CA ALA A 108 -2.59 -3.37 -5.33
C ALA A 108 -1.56 -2.27 -5.07
N TYR A 109 -1.39 -1.86 -3.81
CA TYR A 109 -0.37 -0.87 -3.44
C TYR A 109 1.05 -1.42 -3.62
N THR A 110 1.30 -2.70 -3.35
CA THR A 110 2.62 -3.31 -3.55
C THR A 110 3.02 -3.36 -5.03
N ILE A 111 2.08 -3.72 -5.92
CA ILE A 111 2.32 -3.68 -7.37
C ILE A 111 2.63 -2.25 -7.80
N PHE A 112 1.86 -1.27 -7.33
CA PHE A 112 2.09 0.13 -7.64
C PHE A 112 3.46 0.64 -7.15
N GLU A 113 3.81 0.37 -5.88
CA GLU A 113 5.11 0.73 -5.29
C GLU A 113 6.27 0.10 -6.06
N THR A 114 6.15 -1.17 -6.44
CA THR A 114 7.17 -1.90 -7.21
C THR A 114 7.30 -1.36 -8.63
N ALA A 115 6.19 -1.05 -9.29
CA ALA A 115 6.20 -0.42 -10.61
C ALA A 115 6.84 0.97 -10.58
N PHE A 116 6.60 1.73 -9.52
CA PHE A 116 7.24 3.01 -9.28
C PHE A 116 8.75 2.86 -9.05
N LEU A 117 9.16 1.89 -8.21
CA LEU A 117 10.56 1.57 -7.98
C LEU A 117 11.30 1.26 -9.29
N MET A 118 10.75 0.36 -10.10
CA MET A 118 11.34 -0.03 -11.38
C MET A 118 11.47 1.15 -12.34
N LYS A 119 10.49 2.06 -12.37
CA LYS A 119 10.58 3.30 -13.15
C LYS A 119 11.68 4.23 -12.67
N MET A 120 11.93 4.29 -11.37
CA MET A 120 12.98 5.13 -10.78
C MET A 120 14.37 4.52 -11.00
N ALA A 121 14.53 3.22 -10.78
CA ALA A 121 15.79 2.50 -11.00
C ALA A 121 16.28 2.59 -12.45
N ARG A 122 15.37 2.58 -13.44
CA ARG A 122 15.74 2.77 -14.85
C ARG A 122 16.28 4.17 -15.17
N ARG A 123 15.99 5.19 -14.35
CA ARG A 123 16.46 6.57 -14.58
C ARG A 123 17.82 6.84 -13.94
N ASN A 124 18.16 6.11 -12.87
CA ASN A 124 19.44 6.16 -12.20
C ASN A 124 20.00 4.74 -12.12
N PRO A 125 20.55 4.20 -13.23
CA PRO A 125 21.15 2.88 -13.20
C PRO A 125 22.23 2.83 -12.12
N PRO A 126 22.34 1.72 -11.35
CA PRO A 126 23.46 1.57 -10.43
C PRO A 126 24.76 1.68 -11.23
N GLU A 127 25.69 2.53 -10.77
CA GLU A 127 27.04 2.57 -11.33
C GLU A 127 27.66 1.19 -11.10
N THR A 128 27.93 0.48 -12.20
CA THR A 128 28.55 -0.85 -12.22
C THR A 128 30.04 -0.78 -11.96
#